data_AF-A0A3M8GE51-F1
#
_entry.id   AF-A0A3M8GE51-F1
#
_cell.length_a   1.000
_cell.length_b   1.000
_cell.length_c   1.000
_cell.angle_alpha   90.00
_cell.angle_beta   90.00
_cell.angle_gamma   90.00
#
_symmetry.space_group_name_H-M   'P 1'
#
loop_
_entity.id
_entity.type
_entity.pdbx_description
1 polymer ?
#
loop_
_entity_poly.entity_id
_entity_poly.type
_entity_poly.pdbx_seq_one_letter_code
_entity_poly.pdbx_strand_id
1 'polypeptide(L)'
;MQKTIKDSLLTLVEDNLEGERRDWFFGRLAAVLEADSARSLFMTYSLCSSKLENRSLSKIHTSDKQLNAYLSLHQMTQIELGRVSIIVAALHENPVFFTPKVQNLIQVADKVELATFLRYLSLLPNPEDFQMVAVEALRTNITPVFDALSQKNPYPGLYFDDAQWNQMYLKAAFMQCDLSGILDVDKRSNADLARIIADYAHERWAASRPVDPYFWRPTTKFLDDLLLEDMSRLFRSNDPIENRAAALCCYHSANESALAMLENYPELKESVQGNCITWENLKR
;
A
#
# COMPACT_ATOMS: atom_id res chain seq x y z
N MET A 1 -4.36 18.69 24.42
CA MET A 1 -5.33 17.97 23.58
C MET A 1 -4.57 17.45 22.37
N GLN A 2 -4.59 16.14 22.11
CA GLN A 2 -3.91 15.58 20.95
C GLN A 2 -4.65 16.05 19.70
N LYS A 3 -3.97 16.71 18.75
CA LYS A 3 -4.58 17.15 17.49
C LYS A 3 -5.10 15.93 16.73
N THR A 4 -6.32 16.01 16.20
CA THR A 4 -6.88 14.94 15.34
C THR A 4 -6.19 14.93 13.97
N ILE A 5 -6.38 13.85 13.19
CA ILE A 5 -5.93 13.81 11.78
C ILE A 5 -6.60 14.95 10.99
N LYS A 6 -7.90 15.21 11.23
CA LYS A 6 -8.63 16.36 10.66
C LYS A 6 -7.89 17.67 10.93
N ASP A 7 -7.58 17.97 12.20
CA ASP A 7 -6.90 19.22 12.57
C ASP A 7 -5.51 19.35 11.94
N SER A 8 -4.80 18.23 11.84
CA SER A 8 -3.47 18.17 11.25
C SER A 8 -3.51 18.45 9.74
N LEU A 9 -4.46 17.83 9.02
CA LEU A 9 -4.66 18.07 7.59
C LEU A 9 -5.13 19.50 7.31
N LEU A 10 -6.05 20.05 8.12
CA LEU A 10 -6.48 21.45 7.96
C LEU A 10 -5.36 22.44 8.27
N THR A 11 -4.50 22.17 9.25
CA THR A 11 -3.29 22.98 9.49
C THR A 11 -2.38 22.95 8.24
N LEU A 12 -2.17 21.78 7.64
CA LEU A 12 -1.38 21.67 6.41
C LEU A 12 -1.99 22.45 5.23
N VAL A 13 -3.32 22.50 5.13
CA VAL A 13 -4.01 23.33 4.14
C VAL A 13 -3.70 24.80 4.36
N GLU A 14 -3.79 25.29 5.60
CA GLU A 14 -3.45 26.68 5.93
C GLU A 14 -1.99 27.00 5.57
N ASP A 15 -1.07 26.09 5.86
CA ASP A 15 0.37 26.29 5.65
C ASP A 15 0.81 26.25 4.18
N ASN A 16 0.08 25.53 3.33
CA ASN A 16 0.46 25.25 1.94
C ASN A 16 -0.43 25.90 0.88
N LEU A 17 -1.63 26.38 1.23
CA LEU A 17 -2.47 27.18 0.33
C LEU A 17 -2.38 28.66 0.71
N GLU A 18 -2.37 29.54 -0.29
CA GLU A 18 -2.24 30.99 -0.10
C GLU A 18 -3.31 31.75 -0.91
N GLY A 19 -3.68 32.94 -0.43
CA GLY A 19 -4.62 33.86 -1.08
C GLY A 19 -5.95 33.21 -1.46
N GLU A 20 -6.41 33.47 -2.68
CA GLU A 20 -7.71 33.02 -3.19
C GLU A 20 -7.91 31.49 -3.12
N ARG A 21 -6.84 30.68 -3.18
CA ARG A 21 -6.96 29.22 -3.12
C ARG A 21 -7.30 28.73 -1.72
N ARG A 22 -6.73 29.37 -0.70
CA ARG A 22 -7.04 29.09 0.70
C ARG A 22 -8.49 29.46 0.99
N ASP A 23 -8.88 30.67 0.60
CA ASP A 23 -10.25 31.18 0.80
C ASP A 23 -11.27 30.31 0.06
N TRP A 24 -10.96 29.91 -1.18
CA TRP A 24 -11.78 28.97 -1.94
C TRP A 24 -11.93 27.62 -1.21
N PHE A 25 -10.84 27.05 -0.71
CA PHE A 25 -10.88 25.76 -0.02
C PHE A 25 -11.74 25.82 1.23
N PHE A 26 -11.49 26.77 2.13
CA PHE A 26 -12.24 26.87 3.39
C PHE A 26 -13.70 27.28 3.17
N GLY A 27 -13.98 28.15 2.19
CA GLY A 27 -15.35 28.47 1.81
C GLY A 27 -16.11 27.27 1.26
N ARG A 28 -15.45 26.41 0.48
CA ARG A 28 -16.05 25.15 0.01
C ARG A 28 -16.20 24.13 1.12
N LEU A 29 -15.23 24.02 2.02
CA LEU A 29 -15.32 23.13 3.16
C LEU A 29 -16.54 23.48 4.03
N ALA A 30 -16.72 24.76 4.38
CA ALA A 30 -17.91 25.21 5.12
C ALA A 30 -19.21 24.83 4.38
N ALA A 31 -19.27 25.09 3.07
CA ALA A 31 -20.42 24.72 2.24
C ALA A 31 -20.64 23.21 2.07
N VAL A 32 -19.64 22.37 2.34
CA VAL A 32 -19.80 20.90 2.40
C VAL A 32 -20.38 20.50 3.74
N LEU A 33 -19.89 21.07 4.84
CA LEU A 33 -20.29 20.72 6.20
C LEU A 33 -21.69 21.23 6.56
N GLU A 34 -22.10 22.38 6.02
CA GLU A 34 -23.44 22.97 6.25
C GLU A 34 -24.52 22.38 5.33
N ALA A 35 -24.14 21.72 4.23
CA ALA A 35 -25.10 21.26 3.24
C ALA A 35 -25.67 19.88 3.58
N ASP A 36 -27.00 19.78 3.56
CA ASP A 36 -27.74 18.49 3.61
C ASP A 36 -27.67 17.72 2.27
N SER A 37 -26.62 17.92 1.46
CA SER A 37 -26.51 17.26 0.14
C SER A 37 -25.09 16.85 -0.21
N ALA A 38 -24.98 15.67 -0.85
CA ALA A 38 -23.72 15.14 -1.35
C ALA A 38 -23.14 15.94 -2.53
N ARG A 39 -23.96 16.77 -3.19
CA ARG A 39 -23.54 17.52 -4.39
C ARG A 39 -22.38 18.47 -4.09
N SER A 40 -22.41 19.13 -2.94
CA SER A 40 -21.34 20.04 -2.53
C SER A 40 -20.02 19.30 -2.36
N LEU A 41 -20.05 18.14 -1.71
CA LEU A 41 -18.89 17.26 -1.52
C LEU A 41 -18.32 16.81 -2.89
N PHE A 42 -19.17 16.29 -3.77
CA PHE A 42 -18.74 15.71 -5.04
C PHE A 42 -18.10 16.76 -5.94
N MET A 43 -18.78 17.91 -6.07
CA MET A 43 -18.27 19.03 -6.85
C MET A 43 -16.95 19.55 -6.28
N THR A 44 -16.83 19.69 -4.96
CA THR A 44 -15.61 20.23 -4.37
C THR A 44 -14.43 19.27 -4.57
N TYR A 45 -14.64 17.97 -4.35
CA TYR A 45 -13.62 16.94 -4.55
C TYR A 45 -13.06 16.93 -5.97
N SER A 46 -13.93 17.05 -6.99
CA SER A 46 -13.50 17.13 -8.38
C SER A 46 -12.87 18.47 -8.74
N LEU A 47 -13.42 19.59 -8.24
CA LEU A 47 -12.90 20.93 -8.52
C LEU A 47 -11.51 21.19 -7.94
N CYS A 48 -11.04 20.42 -6.94
CA CYS A 48 -9.67 20.49 -6.43
C CYS A 48 -8.63 20.46 -7.55
N SER A 49 -8.82 19.64 -8.59
CA SER A 49 -7.87 19.53 -9.71
C SER A 49 -7.74 20.82 -10.54
N SER A 50 -8.79 21.65 -10.56
CA SER A 50 -8.84 22.92 -11.30
C SER A 50 -8.50 24.14 -10.45
N LYS A 51 -8.51 23.99 -9.13
CA LYS A 51 -8.38 25.10 -8.17
C LYS A 51 -7.09 25.05 -7.36
N LEU A 52 -6.51 23.87 -7.20
CA LEU A 52 -5.28 23.62 -6.46
C LEU A 52 -4.17 23.14 -7.39
N GLU A 53 -2.92 23.25 -6.95
CA GLU A 53 -1.77 22.90 -7.80
C GLU A 53 -1.39 21.43 -7.67
N ASN A 54 -1.02 20.80 -8.78
CA ASN A 54 -0.36 19.49 -8.78
C ASN A 54 1.12 19.63 -8.37
N ARG A 55 1.35 20.25 -7.21
CA ARG A 55 2.66 20.56 -6.65
C ARG A 55 2.76 19.94 -5.27
N SER A 56 3.87 19.24 -5.00
CA SER A 56 4.14 18.67 -3.68
C SER A 56 4.18 19.74 -2.60
N LEU A 57 3.69 19.40 -1.41
CA LEU A 57 3.68 20.31 -0.26
C LEU A 57 5.10 20.76 0.09
N SER A 58 5.27 22.07 0.33
CA SER A 58 6.55 22.65 0.75
C SER A 58 6.73 22.58 2.27
N LYS A 59 5.64 22.48 3.03
CA LYS A 59 5.63 22.42 4.50
C LYS A 59 4.83 21.20 4.94
N ILE A 60 5.51 20.17 5.43
CA ILE A 60 4.88 19.00 6.05
C ILE A 60 5.32 18.99 7.52
N HIS A 61 4.64 19.82 8.32
CA HIS A 61 4.97 20.02 9.73
C HIS A 61 3.72 19.90 10.60
N THR A 62 3.31 18.67 10.88
CA THR A 62 2.32 18.38 11.93
C THR A 62 3.01 17.87 13.20
N SER A 63 2.29 17.83 14.31
CA SER A 63 2.79 17.19 15.54
C SER A 63 2.92 15.67 15.42
N ASP A 64 2.30 15.07 14.40
CA ASP A 64 2.34 13.63 14.14
C ASP A 64 3.48 13.27 13.18
N LYS A 65 4.53 12.64 13.72
CA LYS A 65 5.70 12.21 12.96
C LYS A 65 5.38 11.11 11.94
N GLN A 66 4.44 10.21 12.25
CA GLN A 66 4.08 9.12 11.34
C GLN A 66 3.29 9.66 10.16
N LEU A 67 2.34 10.57 10.42
CA LEU A 67 1.63 11.29 9.36
C LEU A 67 2.63 12.05 8.47
N ASN A 68 3.54 12.84 9.06
CA ASN A 68 4.53 13.58 8.28
C ASN A 68 5.36 12.66 7.38
N ALA A 69 5.87 11.54 7.92
CA ALA A 69 6.63 10.56 7.16
C ALA A 69 5.80 9.96 6.00
N TYR A 70 4.53 9.63 6.25
CA TYR A 70 3.63 9.08 5.24
C TYR A 70 3.35 10.07 4.10
N LEU A 71 3.05 11.33 4.44
CA LEU A 71 2.78 12.37 3.45
C LEU A 71 4.03 12.70 2.62
N SER A 72 5.22 12.75 3.25
CA SER A 72 6.49 12.98 2.57
C SER A 72 6.87 11.81 1.65
N LEU A 73 6.68 10.57 2.10
CA LEU A 73 6.96 9.36 1.32
C LEU A 73 6.20 9.35 -0.01
N HIS A 74 4.94 9.79 0.03
CA HIS A 74 4.05 9.86 -1.13
C HIS A 74 4.12 11.20 -1.89
N GLN A 75 4.97 12.13 -1.46
CA GLN A 75 5.13 13.47 -2.05
C GLN A 75 3.79 14.20 -2.26
N MET A 76 2.90 14.12 -1.25
CA MET A 76 1.52 14.61 -1.33
C MET A 76 1.43 15.98 -2.01
N THR A 77 0.48 16.14 -2.92
CA THR A 77 0.25 17.39 -3.66
C THR A 77 -0.84 18.24 -3.02
N GLN A 78 -0.95 19.52 -3.39
CA GLN A 78 -2.05 20.37 -2.91
C GLN A 78 -3.43 19.84 -3.34
N ILE A 79 -3.56 19.28 -4.56
CA ILE A 79 -4.81 18.66 -5.03
C ILE A 79 -5.20 17.50 -4.10
N GLU A 80 -4.26 16.62 -3.80
CA GLU A 80 -4.49 15.47 -2.91
C GLU A 80 -4.80 15.92 -1.49
N LEU A 81 -4.05 16.90 -0.97
CA LEU A 81 -4.30 17.48 0.34
C LEU A 81 -5.72 18.03 0.43
N GLY A 82 -6.17 18.79 -0.57
CA GLY A 82 -7.53 19.33 -0.60
C GLY A 82 -8.58 18.21 -0.60
N ARG A 83 -8.44 17.24 -1.51
CA ARG A 83 -9.35 16.09 -1.64
C ARG A 83 -9.49 15.30 -0.35
N VAL A 84 -8.36 14.91 0.25
CA VAL A 84 -8.32 14.11 1.48
C VAL A 84 -8.85 14.93 2.66
N SER A 85 -8.47 16.21 2.77
CA SER A 85 -8.93 17.08 3.87
C SER A 85 -10.44 17.27 3.87
N ILE A 86 -11.06 17.46 2.70
CA ILE A 86 -12.53 17.59 2.59
C ILE A 86 -13.23 16.30 3.01
N ILE A 87 -12.77 15.14 2.54
CA ILE A 87 -13.36 13.84 2.91
C ILE A 87 -13.21 13.60 4.41
N VAL A 88 -12.00 13.76 4.96
CA VAL A 88 -11.73 13.55 6.39
C VAL A 88 -12.56 14.50 7.25
N ALA A 89 -12.65 15.78 6.89
CA ALA A 89 -13.43 16.75 7.63
C ALA A 89 -14.93 16.44 7.59
N ALA A 90 -15.47 16.05 6.43
CA ALA A 90 -16.87 15.67 6.28
C ALA A 90 -17.21 14.41 7.09
N LEU A 91 -16.41 13.35 6.97
CA LEU A 91 -16.59 12.10 7.72
C LEU A 91 -16.51 12.32 9.24
N HIS A 92 -15.64 13.22 9.69
CA HIS A 92 -15.54 13.56 11.11
C HIS A 92 -16.74 14.39 11.60
N GLU A 93 -17.36 15.20 10.74
CA GLU A 93 -18.50 16.05 11.12
C GLU A 93 -19.78 15.22 11.27
N ASN A 94 -20.06 14.37 10.28
CA ASN A 94 -21.25 13.52 10.29
C ASN A 94 -20.98 12.19 9.58
N PRO A 95 -20.38 11.20 10.27
CA PRO A 95 -19.99 9.94 9.65
C PRO A 95 -21.20 9.19 9.06
N VAL A 96 -22.33 9.18 9.78
CA VAL A 96 -23.55 8.49 9.34
C VAL A 96 -24.06 9.04 8.00
N PHE A 97 -24.00 10.36 7.83
CA PHE A 97 -24.43 10.99 6.57
C PHE A 97 -23.38 10.84 5.47
N PHE A 98 -22.10 11.09 5.76
CA PHE A 98 -21.07 11.23 4.74
C PHE A 98 -20.46 9.91 4.27
N THR A 99 -20.37 8.86 5.10
CA THR A 99 -19.82 7.56 4.69
C THR A 99 -20.46 7.01 3.41
N PRO A 100 -21.80 6.86 3.31
CA PRO A 100 -22.41 6.38 2.07
C PRO A 100 -22.25 7.34 0.89
N LYS A 101 -22.05 8.65 1.14
CA LYS A 101 -21.81 9.63 0.07
C LYS A 101 -20.39 9.53 -0.47
N VAL A 102 -19.41 9.33 0.39
CA VAL A 102 -18.01 9.10 -0.02
C VAL A 102 -17.92 7.78 -0.79
N GLN A 103 -18.58 6.71 -0.34
CA GLN A 103 -18.65 5.45 -1.10
C GLN A 103 -19.19 5.68 -2.52
N ASN A 104 -20.31 6.41 -2.65
CA ASN A 104 -20.88 6.76 -3.97
C ASN A 104 -19.98 7.66 -4.82
N LEU A 105 -19.30 8.63 -4.20
CA LEU A 105 -18.36 9.52 -4.89
C LEU A 105 -17.24 8.71 -5.56
N ILE A 106 -16.66 7.77 -4.81
CA ILE A 106 -15.51 7.00 -5.28
C ILE A 106 -15.89 5.98 -6.35
N GLN A 107 -17.13 5.49 -6.37
CA GLN A 107 -17.62 4.62 -7.45
C GLN A 107 -17.66 5.31 -8.83
N VAL A 108 -17.82 6.63 -8.86
CA VAL A 108 -17.87 7.43 -10.10
C VAL A 108 -16.63 8.29 -10.32
N ALA A 109 -15.66 8.19 -9.41
CA ALA A 109 -14.42 8.93 -9.46
C ALA A 109 -13.59 8.56 -10.69
N ASP A 110 -12.88 9.54 -11.24
CA ASP A 110 -11.86 9.24 -12.24
C ASP A 110 -10.68 8.45 -11.63
N LYS A 111 -9.79 7.93 -12.50
CA LYS A 111 -8.64 7.13 -12.04
C LYS A 111 -7.69 7.87 -11.10
N VAL A 112 -7.54 9.19 -11.24
CA VAL A 112 -6.65 10.02 -10.41
C VAL A 112 -7.32 10.26 -9.06
N GLU A 113 -8.61 10.57 -9.07
CA GLU A 113 -9.47 10.71 -7.89
C GLU A 113 -9.52 9.45 -7.05
N LEU A 114 -9.72 8.29 -7.67
CA LEU A 114 -9.72 6.99 -7.02
C LEU A 114 -8.32 6.66 -6.46
N ALA A 115 -7.25 6.90 -7.23
CA ALA A 115 -5.89 6.70 -6.74
C ALA A 115 -5.57 7.60 -5.54
N THR A 116 -5.98 8.86 -5.54
CA THR A 116 -5.85 9.75 -4.36
C THR A 116 -6.56 9.17 -3.14
N PHE A 117 -7.81 8.74 -3.30
CA PHE A 117 -8.59 8.16 -2.21
C PHE A 117 -7.92 6.91 -1.62
N LEU A 118 -7.55 5.95 -2.47
CA LEU A 118 -6.95 4.68 -2.04
C LEU A 118 -5.61 4.90 -1.33
N ARG A 119 -4.77 5.82 -1.82
CA ARG A 119 -3.45 6.12 -1.23
C ARG A 119 -3.56 6.65 0.20
N TYR A 120 -4.58 7.45 0.49
CA TYR A 120 -4.75 8.07 1.81
C TYR A 120 -5.89 7.44 2.62
N LEU A 121 -6.37 6.26 2.19
CA LEU A 121 -7.52 5.58 2.80
C LEU A 121 -7.34 5.31 4.29
N SER A 122 -6.13 4.97 4.72
CA SER A 122 -5.79 4.75 6.13
C SER A 122 -5.87 6.00 7.02
N LEU A 123 -5.97 7.20 6.42
CA LEU A 123 -6.12 8.46 7.15
C LEU A 123 -7.57 8.86 7.39
N LEU A 124 -8.54 8.16 6.79
CA LEU A 124 -9.96 8.47 6.95
C LEU A 124 -10.45 8.08 8.36
N PRO A 125 -11.47 8.76 8.89
CA PRO A 125 -12.22 8.22 10.03
C PRO A 125 -12.85 6.87 9.65
N ASN A 126 -12.72 5.87 10.53
CA ASN A 126 -13.20 4.49 10.34
C ASN A 126 -12.86 3.90 8.95
N PRO A 127 -11.57 3.72 8.60
CA PRO A 127 -11.17 3.22 7.28
C PRO A 127 -11.80 1.87 6.87
N GLU A 128 -12.19 1.05 7.84
CA GLU A 128 -12.89 -0.22 7.66
C GLU A 128 -14.24 -0.07 6.92
N ASP A 129 -14.91 1.09 7.04
CA ASP A 129 -16.17 1.39 6.34
C ASP A 129 -16.01 1.39 4.81
N PHE A 130 -14.76 1.47 4.32
CA PHE A 130 -14.43 1.53 2.90
C PHE A 130 -13.75 0.27 2.36
N GLN A 131 -13.76 -0.83 3.13
CA GLN A 131 -13.12 -2.09 2.73
C GLN A 131 -13.65 -2.62 1.39
N MET A 132 -14.95 -2.52 1.14
CA MET A 132 -15.53 -2.94 -0.15
C MET A 132 -14.94 -2.17 -1.33
N VAL A 133 -14.72 -0.87 -1.18
CA VAL A 133 -14.12 -0.01 -2.23
C VAL A 133 -12.67 -0.42 -2.48
N ALA A 134 -11.90 -0.69 -1.43
CA ALA A 134 -10.51 -1.13 -1.55
C ALA A 134 -10.41 -2.52 -2.23
N VAL A 135 -11.26 -3.47 -1.84
CA VAL A 135 -11.31 -4.81 -2.45
C VAL A 135 -11.75 -4.73 -3.92
N GLU A 136 -12.72 -3.87 -4.25
CA GLU A 136 -13.13 -3.66 -5.63
C GLU A 136 -12.01 -3.06 -6.49
N ALA A 137 -11.22 -2.14 -5.91
CA ALA A 137 -10.05 -1.58 -6.59
C ALA A 137 -9.00 -2.64 -6.95
N LEU A 138 -8.92 -3.77 -6.24
CA LEU A 138 -8.06 -4.90 -6.63
C LEU A 138 -8.46 -5.52 -7.98
N ARG A 139 -9.66 -5.26 -8.50
CA ARG A 139 -10.07 -5.80 -9.81
C ARG A 139 -9.54 -4.98 -11.00
N THR A 140 -9.07 -3.76 -10.78
CA THR A 140 -8.54 -2.90 -11.85
C THR A 140 -7.22 -3.42 -12.44
N ASN A 141 -6.98 -3.16 -13.72
CA ASN A 141 -5.65 -3.35 -14.34
C ASN A 141 -4.94 -1.99 -14.57
N ILE A 142 -5.45 -0.91 -13.97
CA ILE A 142 -4.86 0.42 -14.06
C ILE A 142 -3.78 0.54 -12.98
N THR A 143 -2.51 0.38 -13.38
CA THR A 143 -1.35 0.38 -12.47
C THR A 143 -1.35 1.53 -11.46
N PRO A 144 -1.57 2.81 -11.83
CA PRO A 144 -1.61 3.90 -10.85
C PRO A 144 -2.68 3.76 -9.75
N VAL A 145 -3.82 3.12 -10.05
CA VAL A 145 -4.90 2.88 -9.08
C VAL A 145 -4.54 1.71 -8.17
N PHE A 146 -4.04 0.62 -8.76
CA PHE A 146 -3.61 -0.55 -7.99
C PHE A 146 -2.44 -0.19 -7.05
N ASP A 147 -1.43 0.50 -7.56
CA ASP A 147 -0.26 0.91 -6.79
C ASP A 147 -0.63 1.86 -5.65
N ALA A 148 -1.61 2.75 -5.85
CA ALA A 148 -2.08 3.62 -4.77
C ALA A 148 -2.59 2.83 -3.55
N LEU A 149 -3.15 1.64 -3.77
CA LEU A 149 -3.63 0.76 -2.70
C LEU A 149 -2.53 -0.17 -2.18
N SER A 150 -1.73 -0.77 -3.05
CA SER A 150 -0.79 -1.84 -2.65
C SER A 150 0.59 -1.33 -2.22
N GLN A 151 1.03 -0.17 -2.72
CA GLN A 151 2.40 0.31 -2.54
C GLN A 151 2.51 1.33 -1.43
N LYS A 152 3.41 1.06 -0.48
CA LYS A 152 3.76 1.95 0.64
C LYS A 152 2.51 2.41 1.40
N ASN A 153 1.50 1.57 1.48
CA ASN A 153 0.20 1.87 2.05
C ASN A 153 -0.09 0.86 3.18
N PRO A 154 -0.33 1.32 4.42
CA PRO A 154 -0.60 0.43 5.54
C PRO A 154 -2.01 -0.19 5.50
N TYR A 155 -2.91 0.34 4.67
CA TYR A 155 -4.32 -0.06 4.67
C TYR A 155 -4.54 -1.56 4.44
N PRO A 156 -3.96 -2.21 3.40
CA PRO A 156 -4.18 -3.64 3.18
C PRO A 156 -3.70 -4.49 4.37
N GLY A 157 -2.55 -4.15 4.95
CA GLY A 157 -1.98 -4.87 6.09
C GLY A 157 -2.85 -4.79 7.35
N LEU A 158 -3.57 -3.68 7.53
CA LEU A 158 -4.45 -3.42 8.67
C LEU A 158 -5.86 -3.98 8.51
N TYR A 159 -6.46 -3.90 7.31
CA TYR A 159 -7.90 -4.08 7.13
C TYR A 159 -8.30 -5.25 6.23
N PHE A 160 -7.41 -5.79 5.40
CA PHE A 160 -7.76 -6.96 4.58
C PHE A 160 -7.79 -8.22 5.42
N ASP A 161 -8.71 -9.13 5.10
CA ASP A 161 -8.59 -10.52 5.51
C ASP A 161 -7.50 -11.24 4.70
N ASP A 162 -7.21 -12.50 5.01
CA ASP A 162 -6.14 -13.23 4.34
C ASP A 162 -6.45 -13.51 2.87
N ALA A 163 -7.71 -13.74 2.50
CA ALA A 163 -8.07 -13.99 1.10
C ALA A 163 -7.86 -12.73 0.23
N GLN A 164 -8.28 -11.57 0.73
CA GLN A 164 -8.11 -10.27 0.08
C GLN A 164 -6.62 -9.88 -0.01
N TRP A 165 -5.87 -10.11 1.07
CA TRP A 165 -4.42 -9.92 1.10
C TRP A 165 -3.71 -10.80 0.05
N ASN A 166 -4.04 -12.09 0.02
CA ASN A 166 -3.44 -13.05 -0.90
C ASN A 166 -3.74 -12.68 -2.36
N GLN A 167 -4.98 -12.28 -2.65
CA GLN A 167 -5.38 -11.79 -3.97
C GLN A 167 -4.59 -10.55 -4.39
N MET A 168 -4.44 -9.57 -3.49
CA MET A 168 -3.66 -8.37 -3.77
C MET A 168 -2.19 -8.72 -4.06
N TYR A 169 -1.56 -9.55 -3.22
CA TYR A 169 -0.15 -9.90 -3.38
C TYR A 169 0.12 -10.67 -4.69
N LEU A 170 -0.71 -11.67 -4.99
CA LEU A 170 -0.64 -12.40 -6.27
C LEU A 170 -0.83 -11.46 -7.46
N LYS A 171 -1.81 -10.56 -7.38
CA LYS A 171 -2.06 -9.60 -8.46
C LYS A 171 -0.91 -8.63 -8.67
N ALA A 172 -0.26 -8.16 -7.60
CA ALA A 172 0.90 -7.30 -7.70
C ALA A 172 2.03 -7.97 -8.51
N ALA A 173 2.26 -9.26 -8.27
CA ALA A 173 3.23 -10.03 -9.05
C ALA A 173 2.81 -10.22 -10.51
N PHE A 174 1.52 -10.50 -10.76
CA PHE A 174 0.99 -10.61 -12.12
C PHE A 174 1.11 -9.30 -12.92
N MET A 175 0.86 -8.17 -12.25
CA MET A 175 1.00 -6.82 -12.82
C MET A 175 2.46 -6.35 -12.89
N GLN A 176 3.41 -7.15 -12.39
CA GLN A 176 4.84 -6.82 -12.34
C GLN A 176 5.11 -5.52 -11.55
N CYS A 177 4.32 -5.27 -10.50
CA CYS A 177 4.55 -4.19 -9.56
C CYS A 177 5.81 -4.45 -8.73
N ASP A 178 6.35 -3.40 -8.12
CA ASP A 178 7.46 -3.53 -7.17
C ASP A 178 6.95 -4.19 -5.87
N LEU A 179 7.28 -5.47 -5.69
CA LEU A 179 6.88 -6.23 -4.49
C LEU A 179 7.62 -5.75 -3.23
N SER A 180 8.74 -5.04 -3.35
CA SER A 180 9.47 -4.49 -2.20
C SER A 180 8.73 -3.31 -1.56
N GLY A 181 7.83 -2.66 -2.30
CA GLY A 181 7.03 -1.55 -1.78
C GLY A 181 5.77 -1.98 -1.01
N ILE A 182 5.43 -3.27 -0.99
CA ILE A 182 4.30 -3.78 -0.20
C ILE A 182 4.72 -3.88 1.27
N LEU A 183 3.97 -3.23 2.16
CA LEU A 183 4.25 -3.23 3.60
C LEU A 183 3.77 -4.52 4.27
N ASP A 184 4.18 -4.81 5.50
CA ASP A 184 3.64 -5.91 6.33
C ASP A 184 3.70 -7.34 5.74
N VAL A 185 4.48 -7.59 4.68
CA VAL A 185 4.54 -8.89 3.98
C VAL A 185 4.86 -10.04 4.94
N ASP A 186 5.85 -9.86 5.82
CA ASP A 186 6.24 -10.91 6.77
C ASP A 186 5.17 -11.15 7.85
N LYS A 187 4.42 -10.11 8.20
CA LYS A 187 3.33 -10.16 9.20
C LYS A 187 2.08 -10.83 8.63
N ARG A 188 1.79 -10.59 7.34
CA ARG A 188 0.61 -11.10 6.63
C ARG A 188 0.85 -12.40 5.86
N SER A 189 2.08 -12.93 5.93
CA SER A 189 2.38 -14.28 5.46
C SER A 189 1.46 -15.32 6.10
N ASN A 190 0.95 -16.23 5.28
CA ASN A 190 0.06 -17.30 5.69
C ASN A 190 0.28 -18.54 4.78
N ALA A 191 -0.15 -19.71 5.24
CA ALA A 191 0.06 -20.97 4.53
C ALA A 191 -0.62 -20.99 3.14
N ASP A 192 -1.81 -20.41 3.02
CA ASP A 192 -2.51 -20.32 1.74
C ASP A 192 -1.75 -19.45 0.74
N LEU A 193 -1.19 -18.32 1.18
CA LEU A 193 -0.34 -17.47 0.34
C LEU A 193 0.91 -18.21 -0.13
N ALA A 194 1.55 -18.97 0.77
CA ALA A 194 2.75 -19.74 0.43
C ALA A 194 2.46 -20.79 -0.65
N ARG A 195 1.32 -21.48 -0.56
CA ARG A 195 0.84 -22.41 -1.59
C ARG A 195 0.54 -21.70 -2.92
N ILE A 196 -0.19 -20.58 -2.88
CA ILE A 196 -0.49 -19.76 -4.06
C ILE A 196 0.79 -19.30 -4.76
N ILE A 197 1.83 -18.95 -3.99
CA ILE A 197 3.13 -18.55 -4.52
C ILE A 197 3.82 -19.70 -5.24
N ALA A 198 3.84 -20.90 -4.64
CA ALA A 198 4.41 -22.10 -5.26
C ALA A 198 3.69 -22.45 -6.57
N ASP A 199 2.36 -22.49 -6.55
CA ASP A 199 1.53 -22.78 -7.74
C ASP A 199 1.85 -21.79 -8.88
N TYR A 200 1.86 -20.49 -8.58
CA TYR A 200 2.24 -19.46 -9.56
C TYR A 200 3.66 -19.63 -10.08
N ALA A 201 4.63 -19.93 -9.20
CA ALA A 201 6.01 -20.14 -9.61
C ALA A 201 6.15 -21.33 -10.56
N HIS A 202 5.47 -22.43 -10.27
CA HIS A 202 5.46 -23.63 -11.12
C HIS A 202 4.83 -23.35 -12.48
N GLU A 203 3.70 -22.62 -12.53
CA GLU A 203 3.09 -22.18 -13.79
C GLU A 203 4.04 -21.32 -14.63
N ARG A 204 4.74 -20.37 -13.99
CA ARG A 204 5.70 -19.48 -14.66
C ARG A 204 6.90 -20.25 -15.19
N TRP A 205 7.47 -21.15 -14.39
CA TRP A 205 8.59 -21.97 -14.78
C TRP A 205 8.25 -22.96 -15.90
N ALA A 206 7.05 -23.56 -15.87
CA ALA A 206 6.57 -24.42 -16.96
C ALA A 206 6.46 -23.64 -18.30
N ALA A 207 6.20 -22.34 -18.23
CA ALA A 207 6.18 -21.43 -19.38
C ALA A 207 7.55 -20.78 -19.69
N SER A 208 8.64 -21.21 -19.05
CA SER A 208 9.99 -20.62 -19.17
C SER A 208 10.02 -19.11 -18.88
N ARG A 209 9.17 -18.65 -17.96
CA ARG A 209 9.11 -17.24 -17.54
C ARG A 209 9.74 -17.09 -16.15
N PRO A 210 10.46 -15.99 -15.89
CA PRO A 210 11.05 -15.74 -14.58
C PRO A 210 9.97 -15.43 -13.54
N VAL A 211 10.32 -15.66 -12.27
CA VAL A 211 9.57 -15.29 -11.08
C VAL A 211 10.38 -14.21 -10.37
N ASP A 212 9.74 -13.11 -9.95
CA ASP A 212 10.46 -12.08 -9.17
C ASP A 212 10.93 -12.69 -7.83
N PRO A 213 12.22 -12.64 -7.48
CA PRO A 213 12.72 -13.22 -6.24
C PRO A 213 12.04 -12.68 -4.97
N TYR A 214 11.51 -11.46 -4.99
CA TYR A 214 10.71 -10.92 -3.87
C TYR A 214 9.43 -11.70 -3.59
N PHE A 215 8.90 -12.40 -4.60
CA PHE A 215 7.64 -13.13 -4.50
C PHE A 215 7.71 -14.29 -3.50
N TRP A 216 8.91 -14.76 -3.17
CA TRP A 216 9.13 -15.81 -2.17
C TRP A 216 9.08 -15.34 -0.72
N ARG A 217 9.18 -14.01 -0.46
CA ARG A 217 9.24 -13.46 0.92
C ARG A 217 8.17 -14.03 1.87
N PRO A 218 6.88 -14.15 1.48
CA PRO A 218 5.84 -14.69 2.36
C PRO A 218 6.01 -16.18 2.71
N THR A 219 6.77 -16.95 1.95
CA THR A 219 6.90 -18.41 2.14
C THR A 219 7.79 -18.78 3.33
N THR A 220 8.64 -17.85 3.80
CA THR A 220 9.65 -18.03 4.85
C THR A 220 9.18 -18.87 6.06
N LYS A 221 7.98 -18.58 6.59
CA LYS A 221 7.44 -19.24 7.80
C LYS A 221 6.67 -20.53 7.53
N PHE A 222 6.51 -20.89 6.26
CA PHE A 222 5.61 -21.95 5.79
C PHE A 222 6.31 -22.94 4.85
N LEU A 223 7.64 -23.02 4.87
CA LEU A 223 8.41 -23.96 4.05
C LEU A 223 8.04 -25.40 4.45
N ASP A 224 7.30 -26.08 3.58
CA ASP A 224 7.03 -27.52 3.60
C ASP A 224 7.96 -28.25 2.61
N ASP A 225 7.79 -29.56 2.46
CA ASP A 225 8.65 -30.37 1.59
C ASP A 225 8.62 -29.89 0.12
N LEU A 226 7.47 -29.41 -0.37
CA LEU A 226 7.34 -28.90 -1.74
C LEU A 226 8.09 -27.57 -1.90
N LEU A 227 7.90 -26.63 -0.98
CA LEU A 227 8.61 -25.36 -0.99
C LEU A 227 10.13 -25.53 -0.78
N LEU A 228 10.57 -26.57 -0.08
CA LEU A 228 11.99 -26.89 0.02
C LEU A 228 12.59 -27.31 -1.33
N GLU A 229 11.85 -28.03 -2.17
CA GLU A 229 12.29 -28.31 -3.54
C GLU A 229 12.42 -27.01 -4.36
N ASP A 230 11.50 -26.07 -4.17
CA ASP A 230 11.56 -24.75 -4.80
C ASP A 230 12.79 -23.96 -4.33
N MET A 231 13.09 -23.96 -3.03
CA MET A 231 14.31 -23.34 -2.50
C MET A 231 15.56 -24.00 -3.09
N SER A 232 15.59 -25.33 -3.22
CA SER A 232 16.70 -26.05 -3.85
C SER A 232 16.89 -25.63 -5.30
N ARG A 233 15.81 -25.43 -6.04
CA ARG A 233 15.85 -24.90 -7.41
C ARG A 233 16.43 -23.48 -7.44
N LEU A 234 15.96 -22.60 -6.56
CA LEU A 234 16.46 -21.22 -6.48
C LEU A 234 17.95 -21.18 -6.12
N PHE A 235 18.45 -22.02 -5.22
CA PHE A 235 19.88 -22.11 -4.91
C PHE A 235 20.74 -22.61 -6.08
N ARG A 236 20.18 -23.40 -7.00
CA ARG A 236 20.87 -23.90 -8.20
C ARG A 236 20.76 -22.94 -9.40
N SER A 237 20.00 -21.86 -9.26
CA SER A 237 19.86 -20.86 -10.30
C SER A 237 21.18 -20.14 -10.58
N ASN A 238 21.37 -19.75 -11.84
CA ASN A 238 22.48 -18.88 -12.24
C ASN A 238 22.22 -17.40 -11.90
N ASP A 239 21.01 -17.05 -11.45
CA ASP A 239 20.68 -15.71 -10.97
C ASP A 239 21.04 -15.59 -9.47
N PRO A 240 22.04 -14.76 -9.10
CA PRO A 240 22.41 -14.55 -7.71
C PRO A 240 21.26 -14.03 -6.84
N ILE A 241 20.30 -13.29 -7.42
CA ILE A 241 19.17 -12.73 -6.68
C ILE A 241 18.19 -13.84 -6.27
N GLU A 242 17.99 -14.86 -7.11
CA GLU A 242 17.23 -16.06 -6.76
C GLU A 242 17.92 -16.84 -5.62
N ASN A 243 19.24 -17.00 -5.67
CA ASN A 243 19.99 -17.66 -4.60
C ASN A 243 19.87 -16.91 -3.26
N ARG A 244 19.91 -15.57 -3.30
CA ARG A 244 19.73 -14.70 -2.12
C ARG A 244 18.33 -14.84 -1.52
N ALA A 245 17.29 -14.89 -2.35
CA ALA A 245 15.92 -15.09 -1.88
C ALA A 245 15.76 -16.46 -1.19
N ALA A 246 16.35 -17.52 -1.76
CA ALA A 246 16.37 -18.85 -1.14
C ALA A 246 17.07 -18.83 0.22
N ALA A 247 18.22 -18.16 0.30
CA ALA A 247 18.96 -18.02 1.55
C ALA A 247 18.15 -17.29 2.62
N LEU A 248 17.49 -16.18 2.27
CA LEU A 248 16.63 -15.43 3.20
C LEU A 248 15.44 -16.28 3.68
N CYS A 249 14.76 -16.99 2.78
CA CYS A 249 13.65 -17.86 3.14
C CYS A 249 14.10 -18.97 4.10
N CYS A 250 15.21 -19.65 3.80
CA CYS A 250 15.72 -20.73 4.62
C CYS A 250 16.24 -20.25 5.98
N TYR A 251 17.00 -19.15 6.01
CA TYR A 251 17.61 -18.60 7.22
C TYR A 251 16.56 -18.15 8.25
N HIS A 252 15.49 -17.51 7.77
CA HIS A 252 14.41 -17.01 8.62
C HIS A 252 13.29 -18.04 8.84
N SER A 253 13.44 -19.26 8.34
CA SER A 253 12.49 -20.35 8.56
C SER A 253 12.63 -20.96 9.96
N ALA A 254 11.53 -21.55 10.45
CA ALA A 254 11.56 -22.43 11.62
C ALA A 254 11.79 -23.91 11.25
N ASN A 255 11.85 -24.24 9.95
CA ASN A 255 12.00 -25.61 9.46
C ASN A 255 13.48 -26.05 9.52
N GLU A 256 13.76 -27.13 10.25
CA GLU A 256 15.12 -27.68 10.41
C GLU A 256 15.75 -28.11 9.08
N SER A 257 14.96 -28.66 8.15
CA SER A 257 15.44 -29.04 6.81
C SER A 257 15.81 -27.83 5.97
N ALA A 258 15.11 -26.70 6.12
CA ALA A 258 15.48 -25.44 5.47
C ALA A 258 16.82 -24.92 5.99
N LEU A 259 17.00 -24.92 7.31
CA LEU A 259 18.25 -24.52 7.95
C LEU A 259 19.42 -25.43 7.52
N ALA A 260 19.20 -26.75 7.53
CA ALA A 260 20.19 -27.72 7.07
C ALA A 260 20.55 -27.54 5.59
N MET A 261 19.59 -27.18 4.74
CA MET A 261 19.86 -26.86 3.33
C MET A 261 20.80 -25.67 3.19
N LEU A 262 20.57 -24.61 3.98
CA LEU A 262 21.38 -23.40 3.97
C LEU A 262 22.84 -23.63 4.43
N GLU A 263 23.11 -24.64 5.26
CA GLU A 263 24.49 -25.00 5.65
C GLU A 263 25.39 -25.36 4.45
N ASN A 264 24.81 -25.80 3.34
CA ASN A 264 25.55 -26.09 2.11
C ASN A 264 26.01 -24.82 1.36
N TYR A 265 25.58 -23.64 1.81
CA TYR A 265 25.87 -22.34 1.20
C TYR A 265 26.40 -21.34 2.24
N PRO A 266 27.60 -21.60 2.81
CA PRO A 266 28.13 -20.84 3.95
C PRO A 266 28.29 -19.33 3.66
N GLU A 267 28.72 -18.95 2.46
CA GLU A 267 28.85 -17.53 2.09
C GLU A 267 27.50 -16.79 2.10
N LEU A 268 26.45 -17.42 1.60
CA LEU A 268 25.09 -16.85 1.63
C LEU A 268 24.56 -16.79 3.06
N LYS A 269 24.79 -17.84 3.85
CA LYS A 269 24.41 -17.89 5.27
C LYS A 269 25.07 -16.76 6.06
N GLU A 270 26.39 -16.59 5.92
CA GLU A 270 27.15 -15.51 6.57
C GLU A 270 26.65 -14.13 6.12
N SER A 271 26.34 -13.97 4.83
CA SER A 271 25.83 -12.71 4.28
C SER A 271 24.45 -12.33 4.85
N VAL A 272 23.55 -13.31 5.05
CA VAL A 272 22.25 -13.08 5.68
C VAL A 272 22.42 -12.81 7.19
N GLN A 273 23.24 -13.61 7.88
CA GLN A 273 23.52 -13.44 9.31
C GLN A 273 24.17 -12.07 9.62
N GLY A 274 25.04 -11.59 8.73
CA GLY A 274 25.67 -10.27 8.81
C GLY A 274 24.77 -9.10 8.40
N ASN A 275 23.51 -9.34 8.02
CA ASN A 275 22.59 -8.35 7.42
C ASN A 275 23.15 -7.67 6.15
N CYS A 276 24.10 -8.30 5.46
CA CYS A 276 24.57 -7.83 4.16
C CYS A 276 23.48 -8.02 3.10
N ILE A 277 22.69 -9.08 3.24
CA ILE A 277 21.55 -9.43 2.39
C ILE A 277 20.30 -9.47 3.25
N THR A 278 19.28 -8.72 2.86
CA THR A 278 17.97 -8.59 3.50
C THR A 278 16.91 -8.47 2.41
N TRP A 279 15.63 -8.60 2.77
CA TRP A 279 14.57 -8.29 1.81
C TRP A 279 14.66 -6.84 1.30
N GLU A 280 15.02 -5.87 2.13
CA GLU A 280 15.07 -4.44 1.73
C GLU A 280 16.16 -4.09 0.71
N ASN A 281 17.17 -4.96 0.54
CA ASN A 281 18.28 -4.75 -0.39
C ASN A 281 18.53 -5.96 -1.32
N LEU A 282 17.56 -6.85 -1.49
CA LEU A 282 17.70 -8.12 -2.22
C LEU A 282 18.33 -7.97 -3.62
N LYS A 283 17.86 -6.96 -4.38
CA LYS A 283 18.28 -6.67 -5.76
C LYS A 283 19.49 -5.71 -5.86
N ARG A 284 20.08 -5.28 -4.75
CA ARG A 284 21.22 -4.34 -4.72
C ARG A 284 22.56 -5.04 -4.74
#